data_AF-A0A379ALN7-F1
#
_entry.id   AF-A0A379ALN7-F1
#
_cell.length_a   1.000
_cell.length_b   1.000
_cell.length_c   1.000
_cell.angle_alpha   90.00
_cell.angle_beta   90.00
_cell.angle_gamma   90.00
#
_symmetry.space_group_name_H-M   'P 1'
#
loop_
_entity.id
_entity.type
_entity.pdbx_description
1 polymer ?
#
loop_
_entity_poly.entity_id
_entity_poly.type
_entity_poly.pdbx_seq_one_letter_code
_entity_poly.pdbx_strand_id
1 'polypeptide(L)'
;MVTAPTAKTPWGTYLTCEENYDTYFGTHQADFTPTPQQKRYTLNAAEPERNWADFDPRFDIAKNPNEFNRHGWIVEIDPFDPHSVPVKRTALGRFKHENAAVTVAKTGQLVVYMGDDERGEYIYKFVSDDKVTPDDAKANHGLLDKGTLYVAQFNGDAQGTPLKGTGRWLALKWGENGLTAEKGFNSQADVLINARAAADVVNATRMDRPEWIAVNPHDGRAYCTLTNNNKRGNEGMPVNAANPRPKNIYGQIIRWDEKGDATAQTFEWDIYALCGNPIAHPEGIYRGTPNITAENTFNSPDGLGFDAHGRLWILTDGKYSNQRGLSGAGE
;
A
#
# COMPACT_ATOMS: atom_id res chain seq x y z
N MET A 1 9.42 -17.62 -11.07
CA MET A 1 8.44 -16.73 -11.71
C MET A 1 8.16 -15.66 -10.68
N VAL A 2 8.70 -14.44 -10.83
CA VAL A 2 8.43 -13.35 -9.89
C VAL A 2 7.01 -12.91 -10.17
N THR A 3 6.07 -13.23 -9.29
CA THR A 3 4.72 -12.69 -9.33
C THR A 3 4.85 -11.22 -8.97
N ALA A 4 4.98 -10.35 -9.98
CA ALA A 4 4.79 -8.93 -9.74
C ALA A 4 3.39 -8.78 -9.10
N PRO A 5 3.19 -7.89 -8.13
CA PRO A 5 1.86 -7.53 -7.69
C PRO A 5 1.09 -6.89 -8.86
N THR A 6 -0.10 -7.43 -9.15
CA THR A 6 -0.80 -7.20 -10.43
C THR A 6 -2.25 -6.80 -10.24
N ALA A 7 -2.77 -6.04 -11.20
CA ALA A 7 -4.21 -5.90 -11.42
C ALA A 7 -4.58 -6.08 -12.89
N LYS A 8 -5.78 -6.62 -13.12
CA LYS A 8 -6.45 -6.56 -14.41
C LYS A 8 -7.52 -5.47 -14.35
N THR A 9 -7.48 -4.51 -15.27
CA THR A 9 -8.56 -3.52 -15.39
C THR A 9 -9.79 -4.14 -16.07
N PRO A 10 -11.00 -3.56 -15.86
CA PRO A 10 -12.21 -4.02 -16.55
C PRO A 10 -12.13 -3.95 -18.08
N TRP A 11 -11.22 -3.14 -18.63
CA TRP A 11 -11.01 -2.98 -20.06
C TRP A 11 -9.80 -3.75 -20.61
N GLY A 12 -9.24 -4.68 -19.84
CA GLY A 12 -8.28 -5.65 -20.36
C GLY A 12 -6.82 -5.23 -20.36
N THR A 13 -6.49 -4.08 -19.77
CA THR A 13 -5.10 -3.70 -19.50
C THR A 13 -4.61 -4.28 -18.17
N TYR A 14 -3.30 -4.20 -17.98
CA TYR A 14 -2.58 -4.72 -16.84
C TYR A 14 -1.93 -3.57 -16.06
N LEU A 15 -2.06 -3.59 -14.74
CA LEU A 15 -1.36 -2.65 -13.86
C LEU A 15 -0.19 -3.36 -13.17
N THR A 16 1.00 -2.77 -13.29
CA THR A 16 2.19 -3.14 -12.51
C THR A 16 2.57 -2.01 -11.57
N CYS A 17 3.21 -2.35 -10.46
CA CYS A 17 3.49 -1.44 -9.36
C CYS A 17 5.01 -1.31 -9.15
N GLU A 18 5.50 -0.07 -9.08
CA GLU A 18 6.89 0.21 -8.71
C GLU A 18 6.98 0.38 -7.19
N GLU A 19 7.63 -0.58 -6.53
CA GLU A 19 7.67 -0.67 -5.06
C GLU A 19 9.00 -0.11 -4.51
N ASN A 20 10.02 -0.94 -4.30
CA ASN A 20 11.34 -0.54 -3.78
C ASN A 20 12.25 0.18 -4.81
N TYR A 21 11.73 1.17 -5.52
CA TYR A 21 12.47 1.89 -6.56
C TYR A 21 13.60 2.78 -6.01
N ASP A 22 13.51 3.19 -4.73
CA ASP A 22 14.46 4.09 -4.08
C ASP A 22 15.82 3.43 -3.85
N THR A 23 15.86 2.10 -3.71
CA THR A 23 17.09 1.35 -3.44
C THR A 23 18.06 1.31 -4.63
N TYR A 24 17.60 1.69 -5.82
CA TYR A 24 18.40 1.72 -7.05
C TYR A 24 19.13 3.05 -7.29
N PHE A 25 18.83 4.09 -6.51
CA PHE A 25 19.44 5.42 -6.63
C PHE A 25 20.57 5.61 -5.63
N GLY A 26 21.71 6.11 -6.09
CA GLY A 26 22.88 6.36 -5.25
C GLY A 26 23.73 7.53 -5.75
N THR A 27 24.80 7.86 -5.05
CA THR A 27 25.83 8.79 -5.54
C THR A 27 27.14 8.65 -4.77
N HIS A 28 28.27 8.90 -5.44
CA HIS A 28 29.61 8.99 -4.83
C HIS A 28 30.00 10.40 -4.43
N GLN A 29 29.12 11.39 -4.65
CA GLN A 29 29.38 12.76 -4.25
C GLN A 29 29.42 12.85 -2.71
N ALA A 30 30.61 13.13 -2.17
CA ALA A 30 30.90 13.04 -0.74
C ALA A 30 30.08 14.00 0.15
N ASP A 31 29.62 15.14 -0.38
CA ASP A 31 28.83 16.15 0.32
C ASP A 31 27.33 16.11 -0.02
N PHE A 32 26.87 15.04 -0.69
CA PHE A 32 25.46 14.89 -1.03
C PHE A 32 24.59 14.79 0.23
N THR A 33 23.57 15.64 0.30
CA THR A 33 22.55 15.61 1.35
C THR A 33 21.18 15.40 0.72
N PRO A 34 20.46 14.31 1.05
CA PRO A 34 19.11 14.10 0.53
C PRO A 34 18.16 15.23 0.95
N THR A 35 17.30 15.66 0.03
CA THR A 35 16.23 16.63 0.32
C THR A 35 15.23 16.06 1.33
N PRO A 36 14.40 16.89 2.01
CA PRO A 36 13.35 16.38 2.88
C PRO A 36 12.41 15.38 2.19
N GLN A 37 12.07 15.62 0.92
CA GLN A 37 11.32 14.69 0.09
C GLN A 37 12.07 13.36 -0.06
N GLN A 38 13.33 13.38 -0.51
CA GLN A 38 14.12 12.16 -0.72
C GLN A 38 14.25 11.35 0.58
N LYS A 39 14.42 12.00 1.73
CA LYS A 39 14.42 11.34 3.04
C LYS A 39 13.07 10.71 3.38
N ARG A 40 11.96 11.36 3.04
CA ARG A 40 10.60 10.87 3.27
C ARG A 40 10.28 9.61 2.45
N TYR A 41 10.96 9.44 1.32
CA TYR A 41 10.98 8.24 0.48
C TYR A 41 12.21 7.36 0.74
N THR A 42 12.79 7.46 1.94
CA THR A 42 13.88 6.61 2.48
C THR A 42 15.12 6.43 1.62
N LEU A 43 15.41 7.37 0.72
CA LEU A 43 16.60 7.30 -0.11
C LEU A 43 17.86 7.20 0.76
N ASN A 44 18.57 6.07 0.66
CA ASN A 44 19.90 5.88 1.22
C ASN A 44 20.96 5.96 0.13
N ALA A 45 21.26 7.18 -0.33
CA ALA A 45 22.09 7.40 -1.51
C ALA A 45 23.55 6.90 -1.36
N ALA A 46 24.02 6.70 -0.12
CA ALA A 46 25.37 6.21 0.16
C ALA A 46 25.48 4.69 0.07
N GLU A 47 24.37 3.96 0.22
CA GLU A 47 24.33 2.49 0.21
C GLU A 47 23.10 2.02 -0.60
N PRO A 48 23.08 2.26 -1.93
CA PRO A 48 22.05 1.66 -2.78
C PRO A 48 22.19 0.14 -2.79
N GLU A 49 21.09 -0.58 -3.00
CA GLU A 49 21.12 -2.05 -3.14
C GLU A 49 21.82 -2.49 -4.43
N ARG A 50 21.82 -1.60 -5.44
CA ARG A 50 22.51 -1.79 -6.71
C ARG A 50 23.39 -0.59 -7.02
N ASN A 51 24.64 -0.86 -7.41
CA ASN A 51 25.60 0.18 -7.80
C ASN A 51 25.36 0.69 -9.24
N TRP A 52 24.10 0.95 -9.62
CA TRP A 52 23.78 1.40 -10.98
C TRP A 52 24.30 2.80 -11.28
N ALA A 53 24.37 3.68 -10.29
CA ALA A 53 24.91 5.04 -10.42
C ALA A 53 26.38 5.07 -10.90
N ASP A 54 27.13 3.98 -10.70
CA ASP A 54 28.53 3.83 -11.14
C ASP A 54 28.63 3.73 -12.67
N PHE A 55 27.57 3.26 -13.33
CA PHE A 55 27.58 2.88 -14.74
C PHE A 55 26.52 3.59 -15.59
N ASP A 56 25.38 3.97 -15.00
CA ASP A 56 24.31 4.73 -15.65
C ASP A 56 24.05 6.02 -14.84
N PRO A 57 24.43 7.20 -15.35
CA PRO A 57 24.28 8.47 -14.63
C PRO A 57 22.82 8.81 -14.31
N ARG A 58 21.84 8.17 -14.98
CA ARG A 58 20.43 8.32 -14.67
C ARG A 58 20.10 7.98 -13.21
N PHE A 59 20.79 7.01 -12.62
CA PHE A 59 20.61 6.61 -11.21
C PHE A 59 21.52 7.35 -10.22
N ASP A 60 22.41 8.22 -10.72
CA ASP A 60 23.18 9.13 -9.87
C ASP A 60 22.28 10.28 -9.41
N ILE A 61 21.82 10.22 -8.16
CA ILE A 61 20.85 11.19 -7.61
C ILE A 61 21.41 12.61 -7.57
N ALA A 62 22.74 12.78 -7.48
CA ALA A 62 23.36 14.10 -7.49
C ALA A 62 23.37 14.72 -8.90
N LYS A 63 23.42 13.89 -9.96
CA LYS A 63 23.40 14.35 -11.35
C LYS A 63 21.97 14.49 -11.89
N ASN A 64 21.10 13.53 -11.60
CA ASN A 64 19.74 13.46 -12.12
C ASN A 64 18.70 13.38 -10.98
N PRO A 65 18.61 14.39 -10.11
CA PRO A 65 17.77 14.33 -8.90
C PRO A 65 16.28 14.13 -9.19
N ASN A 66 15.79 14.61 -10.34
CA ASN A 66 14.39 14.47 -10.75
C ASN A 66 14.07 13.10 -11.37
N GLU A 67 15.07 12.29 -11.72
CA GLU A 67 14.81 10.92 -12.17
C GLU A 67 14.17 10.11 -11.04
N PHE A 68 14.54 10.36 -9.79
CA PHE A 68 13.90 9.76 -8.61
C PHE A 68 12.39 9.98 -8.57
N ASN A 69 11.91 11.15 -9.02
CA ASN A 69 10.50 11.49 -9.08
C ASN A 69 9.77 10.81 -10.26
N ARG A 70 10.50 10.23 -11.21
CA ARG A 70 9.95 9.54 -12.38
C ARG A 70 9.71 8.05 -12.12
N HIS A 71 9.97 7.54 -10.91
CA HIS A 71 9.66 6.18 -10.45
C HIS A 71 8.79 6.18 -9.18
N GLY A 72 8.22 5.04 -8.84
CA GLY A 72 7.28 4.87 -7.73
C GLY A 72 5.83 5.06 -8.14
N TRP A 73 5.50 4.68 -9.38
CA TRP A 73 4.16 4.83 -9.95
C TRP A 73 3.55 3.47 -10.29
N ILE A 74 2.23 3.43 -10.34
CA ILE A 74 1.54 2.37 -11.08
C ILE A 74 1.69 2.63 -12.57
N VAL A 75 2.03 1.58 -13.32
CA VAL A 75 2.22 1.60 -14.76
C VAL A 75 1.17 0.72 -15.42
N GLU A 76 0.39 1.29 -16.34
CA GLU A 76 -0.58 0.55 -17.14
C GLU A 76 0.06 0.07 -18.45
N ILE A 77 -0.20 -1.20 -18.78
CA ILE A 77 0.33 -1.91 -19.93
C ILE A 77 -0.85 -2.52 -20.69
N ASP A 78 -0.86 -2.39 -22.02
CA ASP A 78 -1.78 -3.17 -22.86
C ASP A 78 -1.08 -4.49 -23.26
N PRO A 79 -1.48 -5.65 -22.68
CA PRO A 79 -0.86 -6.93 -23.01
C PRO A 79 -1.25 -7.45 -24.40
N PHE A 80 -2.25 -6.86 -25.06
CA PHE A 80 -2.73 -7.28 -26.37
C PHE A 80 -2.12 -6.47 -27.52
N ASP A 81 -1.49 -5.32 -27.23
CA ASP A 81 -0.72 -4.54 -28.20
C ASP A 81 0.77 -4.49 -27.79
N PRO A 82 1.64 -5.33 -28.41
CA PRO A 82 3.07 -5.35 -28.10
C PRO A 82 3.82 -4.09 -28.56
N HIS A 83 3.18 -3.19 -29.31
CA HIS A 83 3.73 -1.90 -29.72
C HIS A 83 3.22 -0.75 -28.86
N SER A 84 2.28 -1.00 -27.95
CA SER A 84 1.81 0.01 -27.01
C SER A 84 2.95 0.46 -26.10
N VAL A 85 2.93 1.75 -25.74
CA VAL A 85 3.89 2.31 -24.79
C VAL A 85 3.23 2.32 -23.40
N PRO A 86 3.79 1.62 -22.40
CA PRO A 86 3.28 1.65 -21.04
C PRO A 86 3.19 3.08 -20.48
N VAL A 87 2.16 3.34 -19.67
CA VAL A 87 1.87 4.69 -19.15
C VAL A 87 1.94 4.70 -17.63
N LYS A 88 2.75 5.59 -17.06
CA LYS A 88 2.76 5.84 -15.61
C LYS A 88 1.53 6.67 -15.23
N ARG A 89 0.64 6.11 -14.39
CA ARG A 89 -0.65 6.71 -14.03
C ARG A 89 -0.51 7.60 -12.80
N THR A 90 -0.10 8.84 -13.01
CA THR A 90 0.31 9.73 -11.91
C THR A 90 -0.82 10.14 -10.97
N ALA A 91 -2.08 10.08 -11.42
CA ALA A 91 -3.23 10.41 -10.56
C ALA A 91 -3.42 9.42 -9.40
N LEU A 92 -2.80 8.23 -9.48
CA LEU A 92 -2.79 7.23 -8.41
C LEU A 92 -1.74 7.52 -7.33
N GLY A 93 -0.92 8.57 -7.51
CA GLY A 93 0.07 9.02 -6.53
C GLY A 93 1.39 8.23 -6.58
N ARG A 94 2.44 8.83 -6.00
CA ARG A 94 3.80 8.27 -5.97
C ARG A 94 4.17 7.75 -4.59
N PHE A 95 4.47 6.46 -4.50
CA PHE A 95 4.93 5.76 -3.30
C PHE A 95 5.43 4.35 -3.64
N LYS A 96 5.75 3.52 -2.65
CA LYS A 96 6.22 2.15 -2.86
C LYS A 96 5.00 1.25 -3.04
N HIS A 97 4.44 1.26 -4.24
CA HIS A 97 3.20 0.56 -4.52
C HIS A 97 3.42 -0.95 -4.43
N GLU A 98 2.69 -1.61 -3.54
CA GLU A 98 2.67 -3.07 -3.52
C GLU A 98 1.80 -3.56 -4.67
N ASN A 99 0.48 -3.65 -4.51
CA ASN A 99 -0.44 -4.00 -5.60
C ASN A 99 -1.50 -2.91 -5.86
N ALA A 100 -2.33 -3.16 -6.87
CA ALA A 100 -3.46 -2.29 -7.22
C ALA A 100 -4.76 -3.11 -7.23
N ALA A 101 -5.55 -3.04 -6.16
CA ALA A 101 -6.82 -3.77 -6.10
C ALA A 101 -7.93 -2.98 -6.84
N VAL A 102 -8.27 -3.43 -8.04
CA VAL A 102 -9.26 -2.77 -8.91
C VAL A 102 -10.66 -3.31 -8.66
N THR A 103 -11.63 -2.41 -8.51
CA THR A 103 -13.06 -2.74 -8.48
C THR A 103 -13.88 -1.65 -9.18
N VAL A 104 -15.12 -1.98 -9.56
CA VAL A 104 -16.08 -1.01 -10.11
C VAL A 104 -17.15 -0.78 -9.06
N ALA A 105 -17.30 0.46 -8.62
CA ALA A 105 -18.32 0.82 -7.65
C ALA A 105 -19.72 0.66 -8.25
N LYS A 106 -20.74 0.54 -7.40
CA LYS A 106 -22.16 0.46 -7.83
C LYS A 106 -22.59 1.66 -8.68
N THR A 107 -21.97 2.80 -8.46
CA THR A 107 -22.18 4.07 -9.18
C THR A 107 -21.54 4.09 -10.57
N GLY A 108 -20.65 3.13 -10.87
CA GLY A 108 -19.98 2.90 -12.15
C GLY A 108 -18.55 3.43 -12.22
N GLN A 109 -18.09 4.19 -11.23
CA GLN A 109 -16.71 4.66 -11.15
C GLN A 109 -15.75 3.49 -10.92
N LEU A 110 -14.56 3.61 -11.48
CA LEU A 110 -13.44 2.76 -11.15
C LEU A 110 -12.89 3.14 -9.78
N VAL A 111 -12.54 2.15 -8.98
CA VAL A 111 -11.85 2.32 -7.70
C VAL A 111 -10.61 1.44 -7.68
N VAL A 112 -9.50 2.00 -7.20
CA VAL A 112 -8.22 1.29 -7.05
C VAL A 112 -7.74 1.48 -5.61
N TYR A 113 -7.65 0.41 -4.82
CA TYR A 113 -7.00 0.45 -3.51
C TYR A 113 -5.53 0.05 -3.64
N MET A 114 -4.65 0.73 -2.89
CA MET A 114 -3.20 0.58 -3.03
C MET A 114 -2.53 0.60 -1.65
N GLY A 115 -1.59 -0.32 -1.42
CA GLY A 115 -0.70 -0.33 -0.26
C GLY A 115 0.62 0.39 -0.56
N ASP A 116 1.17 1.10 0.43
CA ASP A 116 2.53 1.62 0.40
C ASP A 116 3.39 0.79 1.34
N ASP A 117 4.13 -0.17 0.79
CA ASP A 117 4.87 -1.14 1.61
C ASP A 117 6.13 -0.53 2.22
N GLU A 118 5.92 0.13 3.35
CA GLU A 118 6.99 0.47 4.27
C GLU A 118 6.44 0.62 5.68
N ARG A 119 7.31 0.44 6.68
CA ARG A 119 6.91 0.53 8.09
C ARG A 119 6.44 1.94 8.42
N GLY A 120 5.15 2.08 8.74
CA GLY A 120 4.54 3.34 9.15
C GLY A 120 3.97 4.16 8.00
N GLU A 121 3.89 3.61 6.80
CA GLU A 121 3.21 4.24 5.65
C GLU A 121 1.73 3.85 5.58
N TYR A 122 1.07 4.07 4.46
CA TYR A 122 -0.39 4.21 4.42
C TYR A 122 -1.07 3.28 3.41
N ILE A 123 -2.40 3.20 3.55
CA ILE A 123 -3.29 2.59 2.56
C ILE A 123 -3.99 3.73 1.82
N TYR A 124 -4.01 3.65 0.49
CA TYR A 124 -4.59 4.63 -0.41
C TYR A 124 -5.76 4.06 -1.20
N LYS A 125 -6.56 4.96 -1.75
CA LYS A 125 -7.70 4.68 -2.62
C LYS A 125 -7.78 5.74 -3.70
N PHE A 126 -7.88 5.34 -4.97
CA PHE A 126 -8.21 6.22 -6.08
C PHE A 126 -9.65 5.96 -6.53
N VAL A 127 -10.38 7.03 -6.86
CA VAL A 127 -11.72 6.94 -7.47
C VAL A 127 -11.70 7.79 -8.74
N SER A 128 -12.05 7.20 -9.88
CA SER A 128 -12.12 7.93 -11.16
C SER A 128 -13.25 8.96 -11.18
N ASP A 129 -13.06 10.06 -11.89
CA ASP A 129 -14.12 11.06 -12.09
C ASP A 129 -15.25 10.49 -12.98
N ASP A 130 -14.85 9.83 -14.07
CA ASP A 130 -15.75 9.24 -15.05
C ASP A 130 -16.06 7.77 -14.72
N LYS A 131 -17.08 7.22 -15.39
CA LYS A 131 -17.52 5.82 -15.22
C LYS A 131 -16.81 4.89 -16.19
N VAL A 132 -16.66 3.64 -15.77
CA VAL A 132 -16.25 2.55 -16.65
C VAL A 132 -17.30 2.37 -17.74
N THR A 133 -16.85 2.42 -19.00
CA THR A 133 -17.65 2.03 -20.15
C THR A 133 -17.39 0.54 -20.42
N PRO A 134 -18.35 -0.36 -20.22
CA PRO A 134 -18.15 -1.79 -20.44
C PRO A 134 -17.69 -2.07 -21.86
N ASP A 135 -16.72 -2.98 -22.00
CA ASP A 135 -16.20 -3.47 -23.28
C ASP A 135 -15.60 -2.40 -24.24
N ASP A 136 -15.27 -1.20 -23.72
CA ASP A 136 -14.66 -0.12 -24.51
C ASP A 136 -13.34 0.37 -23.90
N ALA A 137 -12.24 -0.30 -24.25
CA ALA A 137 -10.90 0.08 -23.80
C ALA A 137 -10.49 1.49 -24.25
N LYS A 138 -10.97 1.94 -25.41
CA LYS A 138 -10.64 3.26 -25.94
C LYS A 138 -11.33 4.36 -25.13
N ALA A 139 -12.60 4.17 -24.77
CA ALA A 139 -13.34 5.10 -23.90
C ALA A 139 -12.74 5.15 -22.48
N ASN A 140 -12.16 4.03 -22.01
CA ASN A 140 -11.62 3.93 -20.66
C ASN A 140 -10.16 4.38 -20.50
N HIS A 141 -9.42 4.63 -21.59
CA HIS A 141 -7.98 4.93 -21.57
C HIS A 141 -7.56 6.08 -20.62
N GLY A 142 -8.45 7.05 -20.39
CA GLY A 142 -8.19 8.21 -19.52
C GLY A 142 -8.69 8.07 -18.07
N LEU A 143 -9.33 6.95 -17.69
CA LEU A 143 -9.98 6.82 -16.37
C LEU A 143 -8.99 6.87 -15.20
N LEU A 144 -7.75 6.43 -15.42
CA LEU A 144 -6.69 6.46 -14.42
C LEU A 144 -5.92 7.80 -14.40
N ASP A 145 -6.27 8.76 -15.26
CA ASP A 145 -5.65 10.09 -15.30
C ASP A 145 -6.48 11.17 -14.60
N LYS A 146 -7.77 10.88 -14.33
CA LYS A 146 -8.73 11.84 -13.75
C LYS A 146 -9.55 11.20 -12.65
N GLY A 147 -9.42 11.75 -11.46
CA GLY A 147 -10.05 11.22 -10.28
C GLY A 147 -9.52 11.88 -9.03
N THR A 148 -9.91 11.31 -7.88
CA THR A 148 -9.44 11.75 -6.57
C THR A 148 -8.66 10.64 -5.90
N LEU A 149 -7.43 10.94 -5.49
CA LEU A 149 -6.64 10.10 -4.60
C LEU A 149 -7.04 10.40 -3.14
N TYR A 150 -7.21 9.34 -2.36
CA TYR A 150 -7.51 9.38 -0.94
C TYR A 150 -6.50 8.54 -0.17
N VAL A 151 -6.37 8.85 1.12
CA VAL A 151 -5.59 8.05 2.08
C VAL A 151 -6.45 7.67 3.28
N ALA A 152 -6.24 6.48 3.84
CA ALA A 152 -7.04 5.95 4.93
C ALA A 152 -6.68 6.58 6.28
N GLN A 153 -7.71 6.84 7.07
CA GLN A 153 -7.60 6.98 8.52
C GLN A 153 -8.49 5.93 9.20
N PHE A 154 -7.89 5.14 10.08
CA PHE A 154 -8.54 4.12 10.90
C PHE A 154 -8.77 4.64 12.31
N ASN A 155 -10.03 4.66 12.74
CA ASN A 155 -10.48 5.00 14.08
C ASN A 155 -10.94 3.75 14.80
N GLY A 156 -10.50 3.56 16.04
CA GLY A 156 -10.92 2.46 16.89
C GLY A 156 -10.54 2.72 18.34
N ASP A 157 -10.78 1.74 19.21
CA ASP A 157 -10.40 1.87 20.62
C ASP A 157 -8.87 2.00 20.76
N ALA A 158 -8.41 3.03 21.46
CA ALA A 158 -7.01 3.25 21.77
C ALA A 158 -6.37 2.08 22.54
N GLN A 159 -7.17 1.28 23.25
CA GLN A 159 -6.74 0.07 23.95
C GLN A 159 -6.47 -1.11 23.00
N GLY A 160 -6.85 -1.01 21.72
CA GLY A 160 -6.64 -2.05 20.72
C GLY A 160 -7.57 -3.26 20.86
N THR A 161 -8.67 -3.14 21.61
CA THR A 161 -9.72 -4.16 21.70
C THR A 161 -11.06 -3.46 21.91
N PRO A 162 -12.13 -3.83 21.16
CA PRO A 162 -12.15 -4.87 20.15
C PRO A 162 -11.34 -4.45 18.90
N LEU A 163 -10.78 -5.44 18.18
CA LEU A 163 -9.98 -5.25 16.96
C LEU A 163 -10.85 -4.85 15.76
N LYS A 164 -11.64 -3.78 15.92
CA LYS A 164 -12.58 -3.25 14.94
C LYS A 164 -12.86 -1.78 15.20
N GLY A 165 -13.41 -1.09 14.22
CA GLY A 165 -13.79 0.31 14.35
C GLY A 165 -14.40 0.88 13.08
N THR A 166 -14.24 2.19 12.91
CA THR A 166 -14.67 2.93 11.72
C THR A 166 -13.47 3.60 11.08
N GLY A 167 -13.59 4.01 9.83
CA GLY A 167 -12.56 4.77 9.17
C GLY A 167 -13.12 5.72 8.13
N ARG A 168 -12.22 6.55 7.62
CA ARG A 168 -12.53 7.54 6.59
C ARG A 168 -11.42 7.61 5.55
N TRP A 169 -11.82 7.95 4.34
CA TRP A 169 -10.93 8.27 3.23
C TRP A 169 -10.75 9.78 3.18
N LEU A 170 -9.50 10.24 3.32
CA LEU A 170 -9.12 11.64 3.32
C LEU A 170 -8.61 12.04 1.94
N ALA A 171 -9.27 12.98 1.28
CA ALA A 171 -8.89 13.40 -0.07
C ALA A 171 -7.51 14.10 -0.07
N LEU A 172 -6.64 13.67 -0.97
CA LEU A 172 -5.35 14.28 -1.26
C LEU A 172 -5.49 15.24 -2.44
N LYS A 173 -6.13 16.37 -2.18
CA LYS A 173 -6.44 17.39 -3.17
C LYS A 173 -5.85 18.74 -2.77
N TRP A 174 -5.13 19.35 -3.69
CA TRP A 174 -4.52 20.66 -3.47
C TRP A 174 -5.59 21.73 -3.19
N GLY A 175 -5.36 22.55 -2.17
CA GLY A 175 -6.32 23.53 -1.66
C GLY A 175 -7.29 22.97 -0.60
N GLU A 176 -7.30 21.65 -0.36
CA GLU A 176 -8.17 21.00 0.63
C GLU A 176 -7.33 20.34 1.74
N ASN A 177 -7.94 20.13 2.91
CA ASN A 177 -7.33 19.41 4.04
C ASN A 177 -5.92 19.91 4.47
N GLY A 178 -5.63 21.20 4.23
CA GLY A 178 -4.33 21.81 4.54
C GLY A 178 -3.24 21.55 3.50
N LEU A 179 -3.55 20.92 2.36
CA LEU A 179 -2.62 20.69 1.25
C LEU A 179 -2.45 21.94 0.40
N THR A 180 -1.72 22.91 0.95
CA THR A 180 -1.54 24.24 0.37
C THR A 180 -0.06 24.62 0.28
N ALA A 181 0.24 25.78 -0.31
CA ALA A 181 1.61 26.28 -0.46
C ALA A 181 2.30 26.48 0.89
N GLU A 182 1.55 26.88 1.93
CA GLU A 182 2.06 27.04 3.30
C GLU A 182 2.53 25.72 3.92
N LYS A 183 2.04 24.58 3.42
CA LYS A 183 2.47 23.23 3.81
C LYS A 183 3.42 22.58 2.81
N GLY A 184 3.90 23.34 1.82
CA GLY A 184 4.91 22.89 0.86
C GLY A 184 4.34 22.29 -0.43
N PHE A 185 3.05 22.47 -0.73
CA PHE A 185 2.41 22.00 -1.96
C PHE A 185 1.94 23.17 -2.81
N ASN A 186 2.50 23.37 -4.01
CA ASN A 186 2.13 24.48 -4.90
C ASN A 186 1.11 24.08 -5.97
N SER A 187 0.84 22.77 -6.11
CA SER A 187 -0.07 22.24 -7.12
C SER A 187 -0.56 20.83 -6.75
N GLN A 188 -1.53 20.32 -7.50
CA GLN A 188 -1.92 18.90 -7.43
C GLN A 188 -0.76 17.97 -7.84
N ALA A 189 0.12 18.39 -8.74
CA ALA A 189 1.29 17.59 -9.11
C ALA A 189 2.24 17.41 -7.93
N ASP A 190 2.47 18.47 -7.14
CA ASP A 190 3.28 18.39 -5.92
C ASP A 190 2.66 17.41 -4.92
N VAL A 191 1.32 17.42 -4.77
CA VAL A 191 0.60 16.49 -3.90
C VAL A 191 0.80 15.04 -4.35
N LEU A 192 0.69 14.75 -5.64
CA LEU A 192 0.80 13.38 -6.17
C LEU A 192 2.24 12.86 -6.14
N ILE A 193 3.22 13.70 -6.49
CA ILE A 193 4.65 13.37 -6.42
C ILE A 193 5.12 13.16 -4.96
N ASN A 194 4.49 13.88 -4.01
CA ASN A 194 4.77 13.84 -2.58
C ASN A 194 3.62 13.24 -1.76
N ALA A 195 2.93 12.21 -2.28
CA ALA A 195 1.73 11.66 -1.67
C ALA A 195 1.92 11.26 -0.20
N ARG A 196 3.09 10.71 0.16
CA ARG A 196 3.47 10.39 1.55
C ARG A 196 3.45 11.61 2.48
N ALA A 197 4.02 12.74 2.04
CA ALA A 197 4.00 13.97 2.83
C ALA A 197 2.61 14.60 2.89
N ALA A 198 1.82 14.47 1.81
CA ALA A 198 0.43 14.91 1.81
C ALA A 198 -0.41 14.09 2.80
N ALA A 199 -0.19 12.77 2.86
CA ALA A 199 -0.80 11.86 3.82
C ALA A 199 -0.46 12.21 5.28
N ASP A 200 0.79 12.59 5.57
CA ASP A 200 1.17 13.13 6.88
C ASP A 200 0.34 14.38 7.24
N VAL A 201 0.21 15.35 6.31
CA VAL A 201 -0.52 16.61 6.57
C VAL A 201 -2.00 16.38 6.90
N VAL A 202 -2.64 15.44 6.20
CA VAL A 202 -4.05 15.10 6.45
C VAL A 202 -4.25 14.17 7.66
N ASN A 203 -3.17 13.74 8.32
CA ASN A 203 -3.18 12.83 9.48
C ASN A 203 -3.73 11.43 9.15
N ALA A 204 -3.26 10.85 8.05
CA ALA A 204 -3.48 9.45 7.73
C ALA A 204 -2.92 8.51 8.82
N THR A 205 -3.48 7.31 8.97
CA THR A 205 -3.02 6.35 9.96
C THR A 205 -1.77 5.63 9.46
N ARG A 206 -0.67 5.71 10.20
CA ARG A 206 0.57 4.96 9.94
C ARG A 206 0.38 3.46 10.20
N MET A 207 0.58 2.64 9.17
CA MET A 207 0.24 1.21 9.14
C MET A 207 1.47 0.29 9.27
N ASP A 208 1.23 -0.96 9.61
CA ASP A 208 2.25 -2.01 9.68
C ASP A 208 2.51 -2.65 8.31
N ARG A 209 3.25 -1.97 7.43
CA ARG A 209 3.64 -2.46 6.08
C ARG A 209 2.45 -3.00 5.27
N PRO A 210 1.59 -2.12 4.73
CA PRO A 210 0.55 -2.52 3.79
C PRO A 210 1.14 -3.18 2.55
N GLU A 211 0.89 -4.48 2.40
CA GLU A 211 1.24 -5.23 1.20
C GLU A 211 -0.01 -5.39 0.30
N TRP A 212 -0.40 -6.60 -0.08
CA TRP A 212 -1.47 -6.80 -1.05
C TRP A 212 -2.85 -6.46 -0.51
N ILE A 213 -3.65 -5.86 -1.39
CA ILE A 213 -5.08 -5.65 -1.20
C ILE A 213 -5.87 -6.56 -2.15
N ALA A 214 -6.96 -7.14 -1.68
CA ALA A 214 -7.91 -7.90 -2.49
C ALA A 214 -9.35 -7.54 -2.15
N VAL A 215 -10.22 -7.48 -3.17
CA VAL A 215 -11.65 -7.18 -3.01
C VAL A 215 -12.46 -8.45 -3.19
N ASN A 216 -13.33 -8.76 -2.25
CA ASN A 216 -14.22 -9.91 -2.34
C ASN A 216 -15.23 -9.70 -3.48
N PRO A 217 -15.31 -10.60 -4.47
CA PRO A 217 -16.16 -10.43 -5.65
C PRO A 217 -17.66 -10.54 -5.36
N HIS A 218 -18.07 -11.03 -4.20
CA HIS A 218 -19.48 -11.24 -3.87
C HIS A 218 -20.09 -10.11 -3.02
N ASP A 219 -19.31 -9.52 -2.11
CA ASP A 219 -19.80 -8.50 -1.18
C ASP A 219 -19.04 -7.17 -1.23
N GLY A 220 -17.94 -7.10 -1.98
CA GLY A 220 -17.17 -5.87 -2.17
C GLY A 220 -16.31 -5.45 -0.97
N ARG A 221 -16.23 -6.24 0.10
CA ARG A 221 -15.31 -5.96 1.21
C ARG A 221 -13.87 -6.12 0.75
N ALA A 222 -13.01 -5.21 1.17
CA ALA A 222 -11.60 -5.24 0.83
C ALA A 222 -10.76 -5.71 2.03
N TYR A 223 -9.67 -6.40 1.72
CA TYR A 223 -8.76 -7.06 2.64
C TYR A 223 -7.35 -6.62 2.31
N CYS A 224 -6.56 -6.23 3.32
CA CYS A 224 -5.17 -5.82 3.15
C CYS A 224 -4.30 -6.58 4.13
N THR A 225 -3.18 -7.10 3.65
CA THR A 225 -2.12 -7.60 4.51
C THR A 225 -1.34 -6.45 5.12
N LEU A 226 -1.01 -6.60 6.40
CA LEU A 226 -0.13 -5.75 7.17
C LEU A 226 0.98 -6.66 7.69
N THR A 227 2.01 -6.87 6.86
CA THR A 227 2.87 -8.05 6.93
C THR A 227 3.69 -8.13 8.20
N ASN A 228 4.27 -7.01 8.68
CA ASN A 228 4.94 -6.90 9.98
C ASN A 228 5.43 -5.48 10.24
N ASN A 229 5.62 -5.14 11.51
CA ASN A 229 6.27 -3.90 11.93
C ASN A 229 7.07 -4.05 13.24
N ASN A 230 8.35 -4.43 13.13
CA ASN A 230 9.23 -4.54 14.28
C ASN A 230 9.55 -3.19 14.96
N LYS A 231 9.20 -2.06 14.34
CA LYS A 231 9.33 -0.70 14.90
C LYS A 231 8.04 -0.18 15.55
N ARG A 232 6.91 -0.91 15.44
CA ARG A 232 5.63 -0.53 16.08
C ARG A 232 5.81 -0.41 17.60
N GLY A 233 5.19 0.61 18.18
CA GLY A 233 5.26 0.96 19.60
C GLY A 233 6.34 1.99 19.95
N ASN A 234 7.07 2.54 18.97
CA ASN A 234 7.95 3.69 19.18
C ASN A 234 7.15 5.02 19.07
N GLU A 235 7.81 6.16 19.36
CA GLU A 235 7.18 7.48 19.38
C GLU A 235 6.52 7.86 18.03
N GLY A 236 7.14 7.52 16.90
CA GLY A 236 6.62 7.84 15.57
C GLY A 236 5.58 6.85 15.03
N MET A 237 5.40 5.70 15.68
CA MET A 237 4.48 4.63 15.31
C MET A 237 3.90 4.00 16.58
N PRO A 238 3.08 4.71 17.37
CA PRO A 238 2.46 4.14 18.56
C PRO A 238 1.53 2.97 18.20
N VAL A 239 1.25 2.11 19.16
CA VAL A 239 0.20 1.10 19.01
C VAL A 239 -1.17 1.77 18.89
N ASN A 240 -2.05 1.18 18.09
CA ASN A 240 -3.44 1.62 17.93
C ASN A 240 -4.33 0.43 17.55
N ALA A 241 -5.64 0.65 17.42
CA ALA A 241 -6.59 -0.41 17.13
C ALA A 241 -6.30 -1.21 15.85
N ALA A 242 -5.84 -0.54 14.78
CA ALA A 242 -5.51 -1.19 13.51
C ALA A 242 -4.10 -1.82 13.50
N ASN A 243 -3.24 -1.43 14.45
CA ASN A 243 -1.85 -1.88 14.60
C ASN A 243 -1.57 -2.20 16.08
N PRO A 244 -2.17 -3.27 16.63
CA PRO A 244 -2.34 -3.45 18.07
C PRO A 244 -1.11 -4.00 18.80
N ARG A 245 -0.11 -4.49 18.07
CA ARG A 245 1.02 -5.25 18.63
C ARG A 245 2.31 -4.44 18.57
N PRO A 246 2.98 -4.16 19.71
CA PRO A 246 4.33 -3.58 19.68
C PRO A 246 5.33 -4.57 19.10
N LYS A 247 6.36 -4.10 18.40
CA LYS A 247 7.39 -4.93 17.76
C LYS A 247 6.78 -6.11 16.99
N ASN A 248 5.78 -5.82 16.17
CA ASN A 248 5.00 -6.81 15.46
C ASN A 248 5.88 -7.59 14.46
N ILE A 249 6.08 -8.88 14.72
CA ILE A 249 6.86 -9.79 13.85
C ILE A 249 6.00 -10.78 13.06
N TYR A 250 4.70 -10.86 13.33
CA TYR A 250 3.83 -11.86 12.71
C TYR A 250 2.87 -11.28 11.67
N GLY A 251 2.49 -10.02 11.80
CA GLY A 251 1.53 -9.37 10.89
C GLY A 251 0.07 -9.63 11.21
N GLN A 252 -0.79 -9.09 10.34
CA GLN A 252 -2.25 -9.21 10.40
C GLN A 252 -2.88 -8.97 9.04
N ILE A 253 -4.16 -9.31 8.90
CA ILE A 253 -5.00 -8.98 7.75
C ILE A 253 -6.12 -8.07 8.26
N ILE A 254 -6.16 -6.84 7.79
CA ILE A 254 -7.23 -5.88 8.06
C ILE A 254 -8.28 -5.96 6.96
N ARG A 255 -9.56 -5.86 7.32
CA ARG A 255 -10.70 -5.85 6.40
C ARG A 255 -11.53 -4.59 6.61
N TRP A 256 -12.05 -4.02 5.53
CA TRP A 256 -13.05 -2.96 5.62
C TRP A 256 -14.27 -3.18 4.71
N ASP A 257 -15.38 -2.58 5.12
CA ASP A 257 -16.67 -2.59 4.43
C ASP A 257 -17.17 -1.14 4.26
N GLU A 258 -17.36 -0.76 3.01
CA GLU A 258 -17.92 0.53 2.58
C GLU A 258 -19.43 0.44 2.31
N LYS A 259 -20.10 -0.52 2.97
CA LYS A 259 -21.53 -0.84 2.81
C LYS A 259 -21.85 -1.21 1.36
N GLY A 260 -20.89 -1.86 0.71
CA GLY A 260 -20.93 -2.29 -0.68
C GLY A 260 -20.91 -1.17 -1.72
N ASP A 261 -20.52 0.07 -1.38
CA ASP A 261 -20.22 1.12 -2.37
C ASP A 261 -18.76 1.56 -2.24
N ALA A 262 -17.91 1.09 -3.16
CA ALA A 262 -16.50 1.42 -3.20
C ALA A 262 -16.22 2.92 -3.42
N THR A 263 -17.21 3.80 -3.68
CA THR A 263 -17.00 5.26 -3.67
C THR A 263 -17.20 5.91 -2.31
N ALA A 264 -17.71 5.18 -1.31
CA ALA A 264 -17.97 5.75 0.01
C ALA A 264 -16.70 6.33 0.64
N GLN A 265 -16.84 7.43 1.39
CA GLN A 265 -15.72 8.08 2.08
C GLN A 265 -15.55 7.60 3.52
N THR A 266 -16.40 6.68 3.97
CA THR A 266 -16.36 6.08 5.31
C THR A 266 -16.54 4.59 5.23
N PHE A 267 -15.92 3.86 6.15
CA PHE A 267 -16.00 2.41 6.20
C PHE A 267 -16.05 1.91 7.64
N GLU A 268 -16.54 0.69 7.82
CA GLU A 268 -16.36 -0.10 9.04
C GLU A 268 -15.19 -1.06 8.80
N TRP A 269 -14.36 -1.32 9.81
CA TRP A 269 -13.21 -2.22 9.66
C TRP A 269 -13.06 -3.17 10.84
N ASP A 270 -12.42 -4.30 10.59
CA ASP A 270 -12.02 -5.28 11.60
C ASP A 270 -10.72 -5.98 11.21
N ILE A 271 -10.01 -6.55 12.19
CA ILE A 271 -8.87 -7.45 11.94
C ILE A 271 -9.42 -8.84 11.64
N TYR A 272 -9.42 -9.22 10.36
CA TYR A 272 -9.86 -10.53 9.89
C TYR A 272 -9.01 -11.67 10.48
N ALA A 273 -7.70 -11.45 10.55
CA ALA A 273 -6.76 -12.35 11.20
C ALA A 273 -5.61 -11.54 11.82
N LEU A 274 -5.40 -11.66 13.13
CA LEU A 274 -4.17 -11.21 13.77
C LEU A 274 -3.25 -12.42 13.82
N CYS A 275 -2.29 -12.51 12.89
CA CYS A 275 -1.34 -13.61 12.83
C CYS A 275 -0.50 -13.66 14.11
N GLY A 276 -0.08 -14.85 14.52
CA GLY A 276 0.62 -15.05 15.78
C GLY A 276 0.97 -16.51 15.96
N ASN A 277 1.67 -16.82 17.05
CA ASN A 277 2.10 -18.18 17.34
C ASN A 277 1.50 -18.68 18.67
N PRO A 278 0.39 -19.45 18.64
CA PRO A 278 -0.24 -19.98 19.85
C PRO A 278 0.58 -21.08 20.55
N ILE A 279 1.57 -21.68 19.87
CA ILE A 279 2.47 -22.67 20.46
C ILE A 279 3.52 -21.97 21.34
N ALA A 280 4.14 -20.91 20.82
CA ALA A 280 5.14 -20.12 21.55
C ALA A 280 4.50 -19.15 22.55
N HIS A 281 3.28 -18.69 22.28
CA HIS A 281 2.53 -17.74 23.10
C HIS A 281 1.09 -18.24 23.31
N PRO A 282 0.82 -19.02 24.37
CA PRO A 282 -0.51 -19.58 24.62
C PRO A 282 -1.62 -18.51 24.81
N GLU A 283 -1.23 -17.30 25.24
CA GLU A 283 -2.13 -16.20 25.55
C GLU A 283 -1.54 -14.83 25.17
N GLY A 284 -2.36 -13.78 25.29
CA GLY A 284 -1.97 -12.40 25.01
C GLY A 284 -1.88 -12.07 23.51
N ILE A 285 -1.42 -10.85 23.19
CA ILE A 285 -1.49 -10.31 21.83
C ILE A 285 -0.62 -11.07 20.82
N TYR A 286 0.47 -11.72 21.25
CA TYR A 286 1.38 -12.46 20.36
C TYR A 286 0.87 -13.86 19.99
N ARG A 287 -0.15 -14.37 20.70
CA ARG A 287 -0.88 -15.59 20.34
C ARG A 287 -1.56 -15.45 18.96
N GLY A 288 -2.08 -14.26 18.67
CA GLY A 288 -2.97 -14.01 17.54
C GLY A 288 -4.44 -14.26 17.87
N THR A 289 -5.32 -13.98 16.91
CA THR A 289 -6.78 -14.16 17.05
C THR A 289 -7.17 -15.64 17.16
N PRO A 290 -8.38 -15.98 17.65
CA PRO A 290 -8.78 -17.38 17.87
C PRO A 290 -8.79 -18.27 16.63
N ASN A 291 -8.93 -17.70 15.42
CA ASN A 291 -8.83 -18.41 14.14
C ASN A 291 -7.39 -18.83 13.77
N ILE A 292 -6.38 -18.35 14.51
CA ILE A 292 -5.01 -18.85 14.47
C ILE A 292 -4.85 -19.93 15.55
N THR A 293 -4.52 -21.15 15.11
CA THR A 293 -4.36 -22.37 15.89
C THR A 293 -2.95 -22.93 15.71
N ALA A 294 -2.62 -23.99 16.46
CA ALA A 294 -1.31 -24.63 16.34
C ALA A 294 -1.11 -25.31 14.98
N GLU A 295 -2.20 -25.71 14.33
CA GLU A 295 -2.22 -26.43 13.06
C GLU A 295 -2.13 -25.52 11.84
N ASN A 296 -2.42 -24.22 12.00
CA ASN A 296 -2.50 -23.26 10.91
C ASN A 296 -1.76 -21.95 11.18
N THR A 297 -0.87 -21.90 12.19
CA THR A 297 -0.12 -20.68 12.50
C THR A 297 0.84 -20.32 11.36
N PHE A 298 0.85 -19.04 10.98
CA PHE A 298 1.74 -18.48 9.96
C PHE A 298 2.17 -17.07 10.36
N ASN A 299 3.15 -16.53 9.66
CA ASN A 299 3.69 -15.19 9.89
C ASN A 299 3.90 -14.45 8.56
N SER A 300 3.89 -13.12 8.63
CA SER A 300 4.14 -12.22 7.49
C SER A 300 3.26 -12.54 6.28
N PRO A 301 1.92 -12.48 6.43
CA PRO A 301 1.06 -12.57 5.26
C PRO A 301 1.34 -11.39 4.35
N ASP A 302 1.45 -11.68 3.06
CA ASP A 302 1.82 -10.75 2.00
C ASP A 302 0.76 -10.84 0.89
N GLY A 303 0.91 -11.79 -0.03
CA GLY A 303 0.01 -11.93 -1.17
C GLY A 303 -1.42 -12.30 -0.78
N LEU A 304 -2.40 -11.67 -1.44
CA LEU A 304 -3.83 -11.98 -1.31
C LEU A 304 -4.49 -12.19 -2.67
N GLY A 305 -5.45 -13.11 -2.73
CA GLY A 305 -6.28 -13.28 -3.92
C GLY A 305 -7.62 -13.90 -3.62
N PHE A 306 -8.68 -13.40 -4.26
CA PHE A 306 -9.97 -14.08 -4.27
C PHE A 306 -10.12 -14.90 -5.54
N ASP A 307 -10.65 -16.11 -5.39
CA ASP A 307 -11.21 -16.83 -6.55
C ASP A 307 -12.70 -16.50 -6.75
N ALA A 308 -13.24 -16.98 -7.87
CA ALA A 308 -14.62 -16.72 -8.29
C ALA A 308 -15.69 -17.28 -7.34
N HIS A 309 -15.31 -18.12 -6.36
CA HIS A 309 -16.22 -18.68 -5.35
C HIS A 309 -16.09 -17.96 -4.00
N GLY A 310 -15.28 -16.89 -3.92
CA GLY A 310 -15.13 -16.09 -2.71
C GLY A 310 -14.16 -16.69 -1.68
N ARG A 311 -13.34 -17.68 -2.05
CA ARG A 311 -12.24 -18.13 -1.17
C ARG A 311 -11.12 -17.11 -1.21
N LEU A 312 -10.68 -16.68 -0.03
CA LEU A 312 -9.49 -15.83 0.13
C LEU A 312 -8.26 -16.73 0.27
N TRP A 313 -7.34 -16.61 -0.69
CA TRP A 313 -6.02 -17.21 -0.65
C TRP A 313 -5.05 -16.23 0.02
N ILE A 314 -4.28 -16.73 0.98
CA ILE A 314 -3.27 -15.97 1.73
C ILE A 314 -1.91 -16.58 1.43
N LEU A 315 -0.97 -15.76 0.96
CA LEU A 315 0.42 -16.12 0.71
C LEU A 315 1.28 -15.39 1.74
N THR A 316 2.44 -15.95 2.07
CA THR A 316 3.34 -15.41 3.12
C THR A 316 4.73 -15.15 2.56
N ASP A 317 5.36 -14.04 2.97
CA ASP A 317 6.80 -13.77 2.79
C ASP A 317 7.48 -13.64 4.16
N GLY A 318 7.43 -14.75 4.91
CA GLY A 318 7.86 -14.83 6.30
C GLY A 318 9.27 -15.37 6.47
N LYS A 319 9.80 -15.22 7.69
CA LYS A 319 11.09 -15.84 8.02
C LYS A 319 10.94 -17.36 8.22
N TYR A 320 11.71 -18.13 7.47
CA TYR A 320 11.93 -19.56 7.71
C TYR A 320 12.86 -19.78 8.89
N SER A 321 12.30 -19.88 10.10
CA SER A 321 13.08 -20.07 11.31
C SER A 321 12.23 -20.69 12.40
N ASN A 322 12.76 -21.68 13.13
CA ASN A 322 12.14 -22.16 14.38
C ASN A 322 12.64 -21.41 15.62
N GLN A 323 13.41 -20.34 15.43
CA GLN A 323 13.94 -19.49 16.50
C GLN A 323 13.14 -18.19 16.64
N ARG A 324 13.31 -17.51 17.78
CA ARG A 324 12.69 -16.20 18.10
C ARG A 324 11.15 -16.20 18.02
N GLY A 325 10.51 -17.29 18.46
CA GLY A 325 9.04 -17.39 18.55
C GLY A 325 8.33 -17.86 17.27
N LEU A 326 9.07 -18.24 16.23
CA LEU A 326 8.51 -18.68 14.94
C LEU A 326 8.35 -20.21 14.80
N SER A 327 8.50 -20.96 15.90
CA SER A 327 8.40 -22.43 15.88
C SER A 327 7.06 -22.92 15.33
N GLY A 328 7.10 -23.74 14.28
CA GLY A 328 5.89 -24.27 13.64
C GLY A 328 5.15 -23.29 12.73
N ALA A 329 5.68 -22.07 12.54
CA ALA A 329 5.15 -21.05 11.65
C ALA A 329 6.04 -20.84 10.40
N GLY A 330 6.82 -21.86 10.03
CA GLY A 330 7.51 -21.89 8.73
C GLY A 330 6.52 -22.25 7.63
N GLU A 331 6.76 -21.76 6.40
CA GLU A 331 5.83 -21.81 5.25
C GLU A 331 4.98 -23.08 5.12
#